data_AF-A0A7S0DR79-F1
#
_entry.id   AF-A0A7S0DR79-F1
#
_cell.length_a   1.000
_cell.length_b   1.000
_cell.length_c   1.000
_cell.angle_alpha   90.00
_cell.angle_beta   90.00
_cell.angle_gamma   90.00
#
_symmetry.space_group_name_H-M   'P 1'
#
loop_
_entity.id
_entity.type
_entity.pdbx_description
1 polymer ?
#
loop_
_entity_poly.entity_id
_entity_poly.type
_entity_poly.pdbx_seq_one_letter_code
_entity_poly.pdbx_strand_id
1 'polypeptide(L)'
;QFWVLEYFTDEKSTQPQGSINLAKSELVFDESGHSLAFRLAGHDRTFKIKTDQQKETESWLSLLKPIAYRVSALKKIQLDSRSSIEANKKECKSDMEGWLLKRGGLNPSFKKRYFKLIGGFLYYFPDAKSVEPSGTIDLSEAELNTDTENMGKNTFQIVIYQRIYTIKAEKSVDFFRWVELIFKRTQAEAEEQARALAAWARNRRDRQDARANSC
;
A
#
# COMPACT_ATOMS: atom_id res chain seq x y z
N GLN A 1 16.98 7.33 -14.78
CA GLN A 1 17.61 6.77 -13.56
C GLN A 1 16.52 6.20 -12.68
N PHE A 2 16.55 4.90 -12.39
CA PHE A 2 15.57 4.24 -11.52
C PHE A 2 16.02 4.44 -10.06
N TRP A 3 15.27 5.23 -9.29
CA TRP A 3 15.52 5.46 -7.87
C TRP A 3 15.01 4.27 -7.07
N VAL A 4 15.86 3.24 -6.94
CA VAL A 4 15.51 1.95 -6.33
C VAL A 4 16.46 1.66 -5.19
N LEU A 5 15.92 1.34 -4.02
CA LEU A 5 16.68 0.84 -2.88
C LEU A 5 16.53 -0.68 -2.81
N GLU A 6 17.61 -1.40 -3.06
CA GLU A 6 17.65 -2.85 -2.97
C GLU A 6 18.07 -3.28 -1.57
N TYR A 7 17.49 -4.38 -1.09
CA TYR A 7 17.88 -4.97 0.19
C TYR A 7 18.18 -6.46 0.04
N PHE A 8 19.12 -6.94 0.83
CA PHE A 8 19.69 -8.28 0.77
C PHE A 8 19.47 -8.99 2.11
N THR A 9 19.46 -10.32 2.12
CA THR A 9 19.33 -11.11 3.36
C THR A 9 20.62 -11.13 4.16
N ASP A 10 21.75 -11.06 3.47
CA ASP A 10 23.10 -11.05 4.05
C ASP A 10 24.09 -10.37 3.08
N GLU A 11 25.29 -10.09 3.57
CA GLU A 11 26.35 -9.41 2.81
C GLU A 11 26.92 -10.24 1.65
N LYS A 12 26.71 -11.55 1.64
CA LYS A 12 27.25 -12.46 0.61
C LYS A 12 26.27 -12.68 -0.54
N SER A 13 25.04 -12.22 -0.39
CA SER A 13 23.97 -12.40 -1.35
C SER A 13 24.24 -11.62 -2.64
N THR A 14 24.31 -12.31 -3.76
CA THR A 14 24.55 -11.71 -5.09
C THR A 14 23.29 -11.22 -5.78
N GLN A 15 22.11 -11.58 -5.26
CA GLN A 15 20.82 -11.12 -5.75
C GLN A 15 20.04 -10.42 -4.64
N PRO A 16 19.36 -9.30 -4.94
CA PRO A 16 18.57 -8.59 -3.96
C PRO A 16 17.35 -9.44 -3.56
N GLN A 17 17.09 -9.47 -2.26
CA GLN A 17 15.89 -10.10 -1.71
C GLN A 17 14.61 -9.34 -2.10
N GLY A 18 14.75 -8.05 -2.38
CA GLY A 18 13.70 -7.21 -2.92
C GLY A 18 14.19 -5.80 -3.13
N SER A 19 13.29 -4.97 -3.65
CA SER A 19 13.58 -3.60 -3.98
C SER A 19 12.44 -2.68 -3.58
N ILE A 20 12.80 -1.43 -3.28
CA ILE A 20 11.87 -0.37 -2.87
C ILE A 20 11.99 0.73 -3.90
N ASN A 21 10.90 1.03 -4.60
CA ASN A 21 10.86 2.13 -5.56
C ASN A 21 10.72 3.46 -4.80
N LEU A 22 11.83 4.15 -4.59
CA LEU A 22 11.88 5.40 -3.83
C LEU A 22 11.07 6.52 -4.47
N ALA A 23 10.87 6.49 -5.79
CA ALA A 23 10.03 7.46 -6.48
C ALA A 23 8.53 7.27 -6.19
N LYS A 24 8.13 6.07 -5.77
CA LYS A 24 6.75 5.72 -5.38
C LYS A 24 6.57 5.55 -3.87
N SER A 25 7.61 5.83 -3.09
CA SER A 25 7.58 5.72 -1.64
C SER A 25 7.60 7.08 -0.96
N GLU A 26 6.89 7.18 0.15
CA GLU A 26 6.94 8.31 1.05
C GLU A 26 7.90 8.00 2.20
N LEU A 27 8.84 8.92 2.44
CA LEU A 27 9.77 8.82 3.55
C LEU A 27 9.10 9.39 4.81
N VAL A 28 8.92 8.54 5.82
CA VAL A 28 8.38 8.93 7.13
C VAL A 28 9.48 8.73 8.17
N PHE A 29 9.81 9.79 8.90
CA PHE A 29 10.86 9.79 9.91
C PHE A 29 10.47 10.68 11.08
N ASP A 30 11.16 10.50 12.21
CA ASP A 30 11.00 11.36 13.37
C ASP A 30 11.80 12.65 13.16
N GLU A 31 11.12 13.79 13.14
CA GLU A 31 11.74 15.10 12.95
C GLU A 31 12.62 15.53 14.12
N SER A 32 12.47 14.91 15.30
CA SER A 32 13.37 15.13 16.42
C SER A 32 14.80 14.66 16.14
N GLY A 33 14.99 13.78 15.13
CA GLY A 33 16.30 13.24 14.74
C GLY A 33 16.85 12.17 15.67
N HIS A 34 16.18 11.87 16.79
CA HIS A 34 16.68 10.95 17.81
C HIS A 34 16.26 9.48 17.56
N SER A 35 15.35 9.23 16.63
CA SER A 35 14.93 7.88 16.27
C SER A 35 16.04 7.14 15.52
N LEU A 36 16.37 5.94 15.98
CA LEU A 36 17.23 4.98 15.24
C LEU A 36 16.52 4.28 14.08
N ALA A 37 15.38 4.81 13.66
CA ALA A 37 14.53 4.18 12.67
C ALA A 37 13.81 5.20 11.80
N PHE A 38 13.66 4.86 10.53
CA PHE A 38 12.82 5.56 9.57
C PHE A 38 11.96 4.55 8.80
N ARG A 39 10.96 5.07 8.08
CA ARG A 39 10.01 4.27 7.33
C ARG A 39 9.97 4.72 5.87
N LEU A 40 9.95 3.76 4.96
CA LEU A 40 9.62 3.99 3.55
C LEU A 40 8.25 3.38 3.28
N ALA A 41 7.23 4.24 3.22
CA ALA A 41 5.86 3.87 2.89
C ALA A 41 5.68 3.82 1.37
N GLY A 42 5.83 2.65 0.77
CA GLY A 42 5.45 2.39 -0.60
C GLY A 42 3.95 2.10 -0.77
N HIS A 43 3.53 1.87 -2.01
CA HIS A 43 2.13 1.62 -2.40
C HIS A 43 1.51 0.39 -1.73
N ASP A 44 2.29 -0.68 -1.54
CA ASP A 44 1.80 -1.96 -0.97
C ASP A 44 2.46 -2.29 0.38
N ARG A 45 3.48 -1.54 0.80
CA ARG A 45 4.26 -1.86 1.99
C ARG A 45 4.91 -0.65 2.62
N THR A 46 4.90 -0.62 3.94
CA THR A 46 5.82 0.23 4.71
C THR A 46 7.01 -0.59 5.19
N PHE A 47 8.22 -0.18 4.79
CA PHE A 47 9.47 -0.76 5.26
C PHE A 47 9.97 0.06 6.44
N LYS A 48 10.01 -0.53 7.65
CA LYS A 48 10.64 0.08 8.82
C LYS A 48 12.11 -0.34 8.85
N ILE A 49 12.99 0.62 8.62
CA ILE A 49 14.43 0.43 8.59
C ILE A 49 14.96 0.95 9.93
N LYS A 50 15.77 0.13 10.60
CA LYS A 50 16.43 0.47 11.86
C LYS A 50 17.93 0.42 11.64
N THR A 51 18.65 1.40 12.17
CA THR A 51 20.11 1.38 12.25
C THR A 51 20.53 1.12 13.70
N ASP A 52 21.80 0.78 13.90
CA ASP A 52 22.37 0.57 15.23
C ASP A 52 22.73 1.89 15.93
N GLN A 53 23.08 2.93 15.16
CA GLN A 53 23.50 4.24 15.64
C GLN A 53 22.71 5.38 15.00
N GLN A 54 22.50 6.46 15.75
CA GLN A 54 21.81 7.66 15.28
C GLN A 54 22.51 8.27 14.07
N LYS A 55 23.86 8.32 14.10
CA LYS A 55 24.68 8.83 13.01
C LYS A 55 24.45 8.09 11.69
N GLU A 56 24.20 6.77 11.75
CA GLU A 56 23.85 6.00 10.55
C GLU A 56 22.46 6.35 10.05
N THR A 57 21.46 6.46 10.95
CA THR A 57 20.11 6.92 10.55
C THR A 57 20.17 8.29 9.90
N GLU A 58 20.91 9.24 10.47
CA GLU A 58 21.10 10.58 9.90
C GLU A 58 21.75 10.54 8.51
N SER A 59 22.78 9.70 8.35
CA SER A 59 23.43 9.48 7.05
C SER A 59 22.43 8.96 6.01
N TRP A 60 21.65 7.91 6.35
CA TRP A 60 20.59 7.39 5.48
C TRP A 60 19.53 8.45 5.14
N LEU A 61 19.07 9.21 6.13
CA LEU A 61 18.09 10.27 5.92
C LEU A 61 18.64 11.40 5.03
N SER A 62 19.93 11.74 5.13
CA SER A 62 20.56 12.75 4.28
C SER A 62 20.52 12.39 2.79
N LEU A 63 20.59 11.08 2.48
CA LEU A 63 20.50 10.56 1.11
C LEU A 63 19.06 10.48 0.62
N LEU A 64 18.12 10.08 1.49
CA LEU A 64 16.73 9.82 1.13
C LEU A 64 15.88 11.09 1.08
N LYS A 65 16.13 12.07 1.95
CA LYS A 65 15.38 13.33 2.04
C LYS A 65 15.33 14.08 0.69
N PRO A 66 16.44 14.31 -0.05
CA PRO A 66 16.39 14.96 -1.36
C PRO A 66 15.51 14.25 -2.38
N ILE A 67 15.50 12.91 -2.38
CA ILE A 67 14.66 12.09 -3.26
C ILE A 67 13.19 12.28 -2.87
N ALA A 68 12.89 12.15 -1.59
CA ALA A 68 11.53 12.32 -1.06
C ALA A 68 10.98 13.72 -1.34
N TYR A 69 11.76 14.79 -1.13
CA TYR A 69 11.31 16.16 -1.41
C TYR A 69 11.04 16.40 -2.89
N ARG A 70 11.84 15.81 -3.80
CA ARG A 70 11.58 15.87 -5.25
C ARG A 70 10.28 15.15 -5.60
N VAL A 71 10.03 13.97 -5.03
CA VAL A 71 8.79 13.22 -5.21
C VAL A 71 7.59 13.99 -4.66
N SER A 72 7.70 14.59 -3.48
CA SER A 72 6.62 15.37 -2.85
C SER A 72 6.31 16.65 -3.62
N ALA A 73 7.31 17.34 -4.18
CA ALA A 73 7.12 18.49 -5.05
C ALA A 73 6.38 18.10 -6.36
N LEU A 74 6.73 16.96 -6.94
CA LEU A 74 6.03 16.42 -8.12
C LEU A 74 4.59 15.96 -7.79
N LYS A 75 4.38 15.35 -6.61
CA LYS A 75 3.04 14.99 -6.13
C LYS A 75 2.17 16.23 -5.90
N LYS A 76 2.71 17.33 -5.35
CA LYS A 76 1.96 18.59 -5.15
C LYS A 76 1.45 19.19 -6.46
N ILE A 77 2.24 19.15 -7.54
CA ILE A 77 1.81 19.58 -8.88
C ILE A 77 0.62 18.75 -9.39
N GLN A 78 0.47 17.50 -8.94
CA GLN A 78 -0.60 16.58 -9.33
C GLN A 78 -1.79 16.57 -8.33
N LEU A 79 -1.58 17.05 -7.10
CA LEU A 79 -2.55 17.00 -5.99
C LEU A 79 -3.43 18.26 -5.88
N ASP A 80 -3.11 19.35 -6.59
CA ASP A 80 -3.99 20.52 -6.72
C ASP A 80 -5.33 20.19 -7.43
N SER A 81 -5.51 18.96 -7.90
CA SER A 81 -6.78 18.42 -8.42
C SER A 81 -7.56 17.54 -7.42
N ARG A 82 -7.06 17.31 -6.20
CA ARG A 82 -7.64 16.34 -5.23
C ARG A 82 -7.58 16.74 -3.75
N SER A 83 -7.28 17.99 -3.41
CA SER A 83 -7.14 18.41 -2.01
C SER A 83 -8.49 18.51 -1.26
N SER A 84 -8.86 17.43 -0.56
CA SER A 84 -9.89 17.45 0.50
C SER A 84 -9.77 16.28 1.51
N ILE A 85 -8.56 15.85 1.89
CA ILE A 85 -8.41 14.73 2.86
C ILE A 85 -7.66 15.09 4.16
N GLU A 86 -6.90 16.19 4.22
CA GLU A 86 -6.20 16.56 5.46
C GLU A 86 -6.94 17.64 6.26
N ALA A 87 -8.01 17.25 6.95
CA ALA A 87 -8.48 17.85 8.22
C ALA A 87 -9.88 17.32 8.60
N ASN A 88 -9.98 16.06 9.02
CA ASN A 88 -10.94 15.75 10.08
C ASN A 88 -10.61 14.42 10.74
N LYS A 89 -10.34 14.46 12.05
CA LYS A 89 -10.27 13.29 12.94
C LYS A 89 -11.69 12.73 13.14
N LYS A 90 -12.34 12.31 12.05
CA LYS A 90 -13.47 11.40 12.11
C LYS A 90 -12.88 10.00 12.22
N GLU A 91 -13.34 9.23 13.21
CA GLU A 91 -13.15 7.79 13.17
C GLU A 91 -13.69 7.29 11.84
N CYS A 92 -12.78 6.95 10.91
CA CYS A 92 -13.16 6.42 9.62
C CYS A 92 -13.67 5.01 9.90
N LYS A 93 -15.00 4.86 9.92
CA LYS A 93 -15.70 3.62 10.24
C LYS A 93 -15.12 2.51 9.35
N SER A 94 -14.60 1.45 9.97
CA SER A 94 -14.13 0.28 9.24
C SER A 94 -15.31 -0.47 8.64
N ASP A 95 -15.17 -0.87 7.38
CA ASP A 95 -16.16 -1.70 6.67
C ASP A 95 -16.16 -3.11 7.27
N MET A 96 -14.97 -3.57 7.70
CA MET A 96 -14.79 -4.80 8.46
C MET A 96 -13.48 -4.73 9.25
N GLU A 97 -13.48 -5.36 10.42
CA GLU A 97 -12.28 -5.54 11.22
C GLU A 97 -12.30 -6.88 11.95
N GLY A 98 -11.12 -7.43 12.23
CA GLY A 98 -11.03 -8.73 12.87
C GLY A 98 -9.65 -9.37 12.82
N TRP A 99 -9.49 -10.45 13.56
CA TRP A 99 -8.25 -11.21 13.60
C TRP A 99 -8.17 -12.18 12.42
N LEU A 100 -7.03 -12.15 11.71
CA LEU A 100 -6.69 -13.13 10.68
C LEU A 100 -5.24 -13.59 10.85
N LEU A 101 -4.92 -14.70 10.22
CA LEU A 101 -3.57 -15.22 10.10
C LEU A 101 -2.98 -14.77 8.77
N LYS A 102 -1.82 -14.14 8.80
CA LYS A 102 -1.09 -13.69 7.61
C LYS A 102 0.19 -14.49 7.45
N ARG A 103 0.40 -15.10 6.29
CA ARG A 103 1.69 -15.74 5.96
C ARG A 103 2.77 -14.67 5.82
N GLY A 104 3.94 -14.91 6.42
CA GLY A 104 5.11 -14.07 6.18
C GLY A 104 5.63 -14.25 4.75
N GLY A 105 6.14 -13.16 4.16
CA GLY A 105 6.72 -13.22 2.81
C GLY A 105 8.12 -13.86 2.80
N LEU A 106 8.89 -13.68 3.88
CA LEU A 106 10.23 -14.25 4.06
C LEU A 106 10.17 -15.57 4.85
N ASN A 107 9.54 -15.51 6.02
CA ASN A 107 9.29 -16.69 6.84
C ASN A 107 7.86 -17.19 6.55
N PRO A 108 7.68 -18.42 6.03
CA PRO A 108 6.38 -18.93 5.63
C PRO A 108 5.43 -19.23 6.79
N SER A 109 5.84 -18.99 8.04
CA SER A 109 4.95 -19.05 9.19
C SER A 109 3.78 -18.06 9.08
N PHE A 110 2.61 -18.51 9.55
CA PHE A 110 1.45 -17.66 9.75
C PHE A 110 1.60 -16.88 11.05
N LYS A 111 1.32 -15.58 11.00
CA LYS A 111 1.29 -14.70 12.17
C LYS A 111 -0.10 -14.10 12.34
N LYS A 112 -0.59 -14.09 13.57
CA LYS A 112 -1.86 -13.42 13.91
C LYS A 112 -1.69 -11.90 13.78
N ARG A 113 -2.60 -11.27 13.06
CA ARG A 113 -2.65 -9.83 12.81
C ARG A 113 -4.09 -9.37 12.89
N TYR A 114 -4.29 -8.17 13.43
CA TYR A 114 -5.60 -7.54 13.45
C TYR A 114 -5.75 -6.75 12.15
N PHE A 115 -6.78 -7.02 11.37
CA PHE A 115 -7.03 -6.37 10.08
C PHE A 115 -8.17 -5.37 10.21
N LYS A 116 -8.06 -4.26 9.47
CA LYS A 116 -9.13 -3.26 9.29
C LYS A 116 -9.23 -2.91 7.81
N LEU A 117 -10.43 -3.01 7.24
CA LEU A 117 -10.75 -2.51 5.90
C LEU A 117 -11.40 -1.13 6.03
N ILE A 118 -10.81 -0.11 5.43
CA ILE A 118 -11.31 1.26 5.46
C ILE A 118 -11.12 1.88 4.08
N GLY A 119 -12.21 2.22 3.39
CA GLY A 119 -12.17 3.08 2.20
C GLY A 119 -11.30 2.55 1.06
N GLY A 120 -11.19 1.23 0.89
CA GLY A 120 -10.33 0.62 -0.13
C GLY A 120 -8.96 0.16 0.33
N PHE A 121 -8.58 0.50 1.56
CA PHE A 121 -7.30 0.12 2.11
C PHE A 121 -7.48 -0.95 3.17
N LEU A 122 -6.73 -2.04 3.04
CA LEU A 122 -6.67 -3.10 4.03
C LEU A 122 -5.42 -2.92 4.90
N TYR A 123 -5.64 -2.44 6.11
CA TYR A 123 -4.60 -2.25 7.12
C TYR A 123 -4.45 -3.50 7.96
N TYR A 124 -3.22 -3.81 8.37
CA TYR A 124 -2.98 -4.88 9.35
C TYR A 124 -2.02 -4.44 10.45
N PHE A 125 -2.34 -4.82 11.68
CA PHE A 125 -1.71 -4.38 12.91
C PHE A 125 -1.14 -5.58 13.67
N PRO A 126 -0.11 -5.39 14.51
CA PRO A 126 0.37 -6.46 15.38
C PRO A 126 -0.72 -6.85 16.40
N ASP A 127 -1.51 -5.88 16.88
CA ASP A 127 -2.67 -6.09 17.74
C ASP A 127 -3.79 -5.06 17.49
N ALA A 128 -4.95 -5.25 18.13
CA ALA A 128 -6.13 -4.41 17.94
C ALA A 128 -6.03 -3.00 18.58
N LYS A 129 -5.13 -2.79 19.54
CA LYS A 129 -4.93 -1.51 20.24
C LYS A 129 -3.80 -0.68 19.63
N SER A 130 -3.04 -1.27 18.70
CA SER A 130 -1.95 -0.62 17.99
C SER A 130 -2.45 0.57 17.21
N VAL A 131 -1.76 1.70 17.39
CA VAL A 131 -2.06 2.95 16.67
C VAL A 131 -1.46 2.89 15.25
N GLU A 132 -0.26 2.35 15.10
CA GLU A 132 0.41 2.24 13.80
C GLU A 132 0.20 0.87 13.13
N PRO A 133 -0.18 0.83 11.85
CA PRO A 133 -0.26 -0.42 11.10
C PRO A 133 1.13 -0.99 10.85
N SER A 134 1.23 -2.32 10.89
CA SER A 134 2.40 -3.06 10.37
C SER A 134 2.48 -3.02 8.84
N GLY A 135 1.39 -2.68 8.18
CA GLY A 135 1.36 -2.39 6.76
C GLY A 135 -0.05 -2.10 6.27
N THR A 136 -0.09 -1.59 5.05
CA THR A 136 -1.30 -1.20 4.34
C THR A 136 -1.27 -1.85 2.97
N ILE A 137 -2.40 -2.35 2.55
CA ILE A 137 -2.62 -2.98 1.25
C ILE A 137 -3.65 -2.12 0.52
N ASP A 138 -3.24 -1.45 -0.54
CA ASP A 138 -4.17 -0.77 -1.44
C ASP A 138 -4.88 -1.80 -2.32
N LEU A 139 -6.21 -1.85 -2.25
CA LEU A 139 -7.02 -2.80 -3.00
C LEU A 139 -7.38 -2.30 -4.41
N SER A 140 -6.95 -1.10 -4.81
CA SER A 140 -7.35 -0.50 -6.10
C SER A 140 -6.95 -1.36 -7.30
N GLU A 141 -5.78 -2.00 -7.22
CA GLU A 141 -5.20 -2.85 -8.27
C GLU A 141 -5.02 -4.29 -7.76
N ALA A 142 -5.85 -4.71 -6.81
CA ALA A 142 -5.73 -6.02 -6.19
C ALA A 142 -6.58 -7.08 -6.90
N GLU A 143 -5.96 -8.24 -7.13
CA GLU A 143 -6.65 -9.44 -7.57
C GLU A 143 -6.85 -10.39 -6.38
N LEU A 144 -8.04 -10.97 -6.29
CA LEU A 144 -8.40 -11.90 -5.21
C LEU A 144 -8.38 -13.34 -5.75
N ASN A 145 -7.56 -14.19 -5.15
CA ASN A 145 -7.52 -15.62 -5.43
C ASN A 145 -8.09 -16.41 -4.23
N THR A 146 -9.12 -17.21 -4.48
CA THR A 146 -9.84 -18.01 -3.47
C THR A 146 -9.75 -19.51 -3.72
N ASP A 147 -8.79 -19.98 -4.52
CA ASP A 147 -8.58 -21.41 -4.77
C ASP A 147 -8.12 -22.15 -3.51
N THR A 148 -9.09 -22.63 -2.73
CA THR A 148 -8.84 -23.30 -1.45
C THR A 148 -8.24 -24.69 -1.59
N GLU A 149 -8.33 -25.34 -2.76
CA GLU A 149 -7.85 -26.71 -2.95
C GLU A 149 -6.32 -26.77 -2.79
N ASN A 150 -5.63 -25.76 -3.31
CA ASN A 150 -4.18 -25.64 -3.25
C ASN A 150 -3.66 -24.90 -2.00
N MET A 151 -4.52 -24.14 -1.30
CA MET A 151 -4.11 -23.23 -0.21
C MET A 151 -4.54 -23.69 1.19
N GLY A 152 -5.42 -24.68 1.28
CA GLY A 152 -6.03 -25.14 2.51
C GLY A 152 -7.26 -24.33 2.93
N LYS A 153 -8.02 -24.89 3.89
CA LYS A 153 -9.32 -24.36 4.33
C LYS A 153 -9.23 -22.91 4.82
N ASN A 154 -10.23 -22.11 4.45
CA ASN A 154 -10.41 -20.72 4.86
C ASN A 154 -9.20 -19.82 4.52
N THR A 155 -8.47 -20.14 3.45
CA THR A 155 -7.30 -19.38 2.99
C THR A 155 -7.61 -18.70 1.65
N PHE A 156 -7.23 -17.44 1.53
CA PHE A 156 -7.30 -16.66 0.29
C PHE A 156 -5.99 -15.90 0.07
N GLN A 157 -5.80 -15.39 -1.14
CA GLN A 157 -4.66 -14.59 -1.52
C GLN A 157 -5.10 -13.26 -2.12
N ILE A 158 -4.45 -12.19 -1.69
CA ILE A 158 -4.54 -10.89 -2.35
C ILE A 158 -3.26 -10.69 -3.14
N VAL A 159 -3.36 -10.58 -4.45
CA VAL A 159 -2.24 -10.41 -5.38
C VAL A 159 -2.21 -8.96 -5.83
N ILE A 160 -1.11 -8.26 -5.55
CA ILE A 160 -0.90 -6.87 -5.94
C ILE A 160 0.50 -6.73 -6.51
N TYR A 161 0.59 -6.28 -7.76
CA TYR A 161 1.84 -6.20 -8.51
C TYR A 161 2.65 -7.50 -8.42
N GLN A 162 3.84 -7.47 -7.79
CA GLN A 162 4.73 -8.62 -7.64
C GLN A 162 4.57 -9.34 -6.30
N ARG A 163 3.50 -9.07 -5.54
CA ARG A 163 3.37 -9.55 -4.17
C ARG A 163 2.07 -10.27 -3.92
N ILE A 164 2.20 -11.40 -3.23
CA ILE A 164 1.10 -12.27 -2.85
C ILE A 164 0.95 -12.25 -1.33
N TYR A 165 -0.24 -11.89 -0.87
CA TYR A 165 -0.64 -11.90 0.53
C TYR A 165 -1.51 -13.12 0.82
N THR A 166 -0.91 -14.22 1.29
CA THR A 166 -1.69 -15.36 1.77
C THR A 166 -2.26 -15.07 3.16
N ILE A 167 -3.59 -15.06 3.25
CA ILE A 167 -4.35 -14.75 4.46
C ILE A 167 -5.28 -15.92 4.76
N LYS A 168 -5.41 -16.26 6.04
CA LYS A 168 -6.25 -17.35 6.51
C LYS A 168 -7.15 -16.88 7.65
N ALA A 169 -8.43 -17.21 7.59
CA ALA A 169 -9.36 -17.00 8.68
C ALA A 169 -9.47 -18.27 9.55
N GLU A 170 -9.63 -18.09 10.86
CA GLU A 170 -9.87 -19.20 11.78
C GLU A 170 -11.27 -19.80 11.55
N LYS A 171 -12.27 -18.96 11.25
CA LYS A 171 -13.67 -19.34 11.01
C LYS A 171 -14.04 -19.18 9.54
N SER A 172 -14.87 -20.09 9.03
CA SER A 172 -15.40 -20.02 7.66
C SER A 172 -16.27 -18.79 7.43
N VAL A 173 -17.06 -18.40 8.42
CA VAL A 173 -17.91 -17.18 8.33
C VAL A 173 -17.05 -15.93 8.13
N ASP A 174 -15.93 -15.82 8.86
CA ASP A 174 -15.01 -14.70 8.71
C ASP A 174 -14.34 -14.74 7.33
N PHE A 175 -13.92 -15.92 6.87
CA PHE A 175 -13.39 -16.11 5.51
C PHE A 175 -14.33 -15.55 4.44
N PHE A 176 -15.59 -15.99 4.42
CA PHE A 176 -16.55 -15.56 3.40
C PHE A 176 -16.81 -14.05 3.47
N ARG A 177 -16.96 -13.49 4.68
CA ARG A 177 -17.18 -12.04 4.85
C ARG A 177 -16.00 -11.21 4.35
N TRP A 178 -14.77 -11.60 4.68
CA TRP A 178 -13.57 -10.91 4.21
C TRP A 178 -13.43 -10.99 2.69
N VAL A 179 -13.61 -12.18 2.11
CA VAL A 179 -13.56 -12.38 0.66
C VAL A 179 -14.61 -11.55 -0.07
N GLU A 180 -15.86 -11.56 0.41
CA GLU A 180 -16.97 -10.81 -0.18
C GLU A 180 -16.69 -9.31 -0.19
N LEU A 181 -16.26 -8.73 0.94
CA LEU A 181 -16.01 -7.29 1.05
C LEU A 181 -14.79 -6.84 0.25
N ILE A 182 -13.71 -7.62 0.26
CA ILE A 182 -12.52 -7.32 -0.55
C ILE A 182 -12.90 -7.36 -2.04
N PHE A 183 -13.62 -8.39 -2.47
CA PHE A 183 -14.07 -8.52 -3.86
C PHE A 183 -14.99 -7.37 -4.31
N LYS A 184 -15.97 -6.99 -3.47
CA LYS A 184 -16.83 -5.82 -3.74
C LYS A 184 -16.00 -4.55 -3.92
N ARG A 185 -14.96 -4.39 -3.10
CA ARG A 185 -14.13 -3.19 -3.15
C ARG A 185 -13.22 -3.14 -4.38
N THR A 186 -12.65 -4.26 -4.80
CA THR A 186 -11.84 -4.31 -6.03
C THR A 186 -12.69 -4.04 -7.27
N GLN A 187 -13.93 -4.52 -7.32
CA GLN A 187 -14.85 -4.22 -8.43
C GLN A 187 -15.30 -2.74 -8.47
N ALA A 188 -15.65 -2.17 -7.31
CA ALA A 188 -16.12 -0.78 -7.25
C ALA A 188 -15.07 0.22 -7.76
N GLU A 189 -13.78 -0.04 -7.48
CA GLU A 189 -12.69 0.81 -7.97
C GLU A 189 -12.54 0.70 -9.50
N ALA A 190 -12.58 -0.51 -10.06
CA ALA A 190 -12.50 -0.72 -11.50
C ALA A 190 -13.62 0.01 -12.27
N GLU A 191 -14.83 0.01 -11.71
CA GLU A 191 -15.96 0.77 -12.27
C GLU A 191 -15.75 2.29 -12.20
N GLU A 192 -15.21 2.80 -11.09
CA GLU A 192 -14.91 4.22 -10.93
C GLU A 192 -13.83 4.68 -11.93
N GLN A 193 -12.76 3.89 -12.09
CA GLN A 193 -11.73 4.16 -13.08
C GLN A 193 -12.28 4.13 -14.51
N ALA A 194 -13.12 3.14 -14.85
CA ALA A 194 -13.77 3.06 -16.16
C ALA A 194 -14.67 4.27 -16.44
N ARG A 195 -15.44 4.73 -15.45
CA ARG A 195 -16.26 5.95 -15.55
C ARG A 195 -15.41 7.20 -15.76
N ALA A 196 -14.30 7.33 -15.02
CA ALA A 196 -13.38 8.45 -15.15
C ALA A 196 -12.71 8.49 -16.54
N LEU A 197 -12.25 7.34 -17.05
CA LEU A 197 -11.70 7.22 -18.39
C LEU A 197 -12.72 7.56 -19.48
N ALA A 198 -13.96 7.08 -19.35
CA ALA A 198 -15.03 7.42 -20.27
C ALA A 198 -15.37 8.92 -20.26
N ALA A 199 -15.39 9.55 -19.07
CA ALA A 199 -15.60 10.99 -18.94
C ALA A 199 -14.46 11.81 -19.56
N TRP A 200 -13.21 11.41 -19.35
CA TRP A 200 -12.05 12.04 -19.99
C TRP A 200 -12.11 11.93 -21.52
N ALA A 201 -12.46 10.76 -22.06
CA ALA A 201 -12.56 10.53 -23.49
C ALA A 201 -13.63 11.41 -24.15
N ARG A 202 -14.79 11.58 -23.49
CA ARG A 202 -15.85 12.51 -23.93
C ARG A 202 -15.35 13.95 -23.96
N ASN A 203 -14.81 14.44 -22.85
CA ASN A 203 -14.29 15.81 -22.75
C ASN A 203 -13.17 16.12 -23.75
N ARG A 204 -12.34 15.13 -24.11
CA ARG A 204 -11.29 15.29 -25.12
C ARG A 204 -11.85 15.43 -26.54
N ARG A 205 -12.91 14.68 -26.85
CA ARG A 205 -13.61 14.74 -28.15
C ARG A 205 -14.29 16.09 -28.33
N ASP A 206 -15.00 16.56 -27.31
CA ASP A 206 -15.66 17.88 -27.31
C ASP A 206 -14.67 19.04 -27.54
N ARG A 207 -13.45 18.95 -26.98
CA ARG A 207 -12.38 19.96 -27.22
C ARG A 207 -11.79 19.91 -28.63
N GLN A 208 -11.78 18.76 -29.29
CA GLN A 208 -11.30 18.64 -30.67
C GLN A 208 -12.35 19.17 -31.65
N ASP A 209 -13.63 18.85 -31.43
CA ASP A 209 -14.75 19.34 -32.25
C ASP A 209 -14.93 20.86 -32.11
N ALA A 210 -14.75 21.42 -30.91
CA ALA A 210 -14.77 22.86 -30.68
C ALA A 210 -13.63 23.62 -31.42
N ARG A 211 -12.46 22.97 -31.61
CA ARG A 211 -11.35 23.55 -32.40
C ARG A 211 -11.62 23.45 -33.90
N ALA A 212 -12.18 22.33 -34.36
CA ALA A 212 -12.52 22.13 -35.77
C ALA A 212 -13.61 23.07 -36.27
N ASN A 213 -14.58 23.43 -35.41
CA ASN A 213 -15.65 24.38 -35.75
C ASN A 213 -15.26 25.86 -35.59
N SER A 214 -13.99 26.17 -35.27
CA SER A 214 -13.48 27.54 -35.12
C SER A 214 -12.57 28.00 -36.27
N CYS A 215 -12.38 27.15 -37.28
CA CYS A 215 -11.74 27.48 -38.56
C CYS A 215 -12.79 27.58 -39.67
#